data_AF-A0A8J2VM19-F1
#
_entry.id   AF-A0A8J2VM19-F1
#
_cell.length_a   1.000
_cell.length_b   1.000
_cell.length_c   1.000
_cell.angle_alpha   90.00
_cell.angle_beta   90.00
_cell.angle_gamma   90.00
#
_symmetry.space_group_name_H-M   'P 1'
#
loop_
_entity.id
_entity.type
_entity.pdbx_description
1 polymer ?
#
loop_
_entity_poly.entity_id
_entity_poly.type
_entity_poly.pdbx_seq_one_letter_code
_entity_poly.pdbx_strand_id
1 'polypeptide(L)'
;MAVNLNPSRRHAEVGFAALLLGAAVWAYVEAGNYAGQSGGYPRVLAILLGLSAIILAARTLMGASAPDDARLFDHPGRFVVGLGMIFLYVVAIDVVGYILPSLIFGIGVPMLLGYRHLQLLLPVVIGILVFIYLVFKVMLERPLPPDVLDGVLRAIL
;
A
#
# COMPACT_ATOMS: atom_id res chain seq x y z
N MET A 1 -23.53 -21.27 -20.59
CA MET A 1 -23.48 -19.80 -20.54
C MET A 1 -22.20 -19.43 -19.80
N ALA A 2 -21.11 -19.16 -20.53
CA ALA A 2 -19.85 -18.80 -19.90
C ALA A 2 -20.03 -17.44 -19.21
N VAL A 3 -20.02 -17.43 -17.87
CA VAL A 3 -19.99 -16.18 -17.11
C VAL A 3 -18.72 -15.47 -17.52
N ASN A 4 -18.87 -14.37 -18.26
CA ASN A 4 -17.76 -13.56 -18.70
C ASN A 4 -17.28 -12.78 -17.47
N LEU A 5 -16.39 -13.39 -16.68
CA LEU A 5 -15.85 -12.86 -15.42
C LEU A 5 -14.91 -11.66 -15.62
N ASN A 6 -14.77 -11.18 -16.86
CA ASN A 6 -13.84 -10.12 -17.22
C ASN A 6 -14.62 -8.84 -17.60
N PRO A 7 -14.99 -8.00 -16.61
CA PRO A 7 -15.57 -6.69 -16.90
C PRO A 7 -14.59 -5.85 -17.73
N SER A 8 -15.11 -4.97 -18.60
CA SER A 8 -14.26 -4.00 -19.31
C SER A 8 -13.44 -3.23 -18.27
N ARG A 9 -12.14 -3.07 -18.55
CA ARG A 9 -11.16 -2.49 -17.65
C ARG A 9 -11.64 -1.15 -17.08
N ARG A 10 -12.30 -0.33 -17.89
CA ARG A 10 -12.91 0.94 -17.47
C ARG A 10 -13.91 0.76 -16.32
N HIS A 11 -14.82 -0.21 -16.43
CA HIS A 11 -15.82 -0.48 -15.38
C HIS A 11 -15.17 -1.00 -14.09
N ALA A 12 -14.15 -1.84 -14.22
CA ALA A 12 -13.40 -2.34 -13.08
C ALA A 12 -12.54 -1.26 -12.40
N GLU A 13 -11.88 -0.39 -13.16
CA GLU A 13 -11.14 0.76 -12.62
C GLU A 13 -12.07 1.74 -11.89
N VAL A 14 -13.24 2.06 -12.47
CA VAL A 14 -14.24 2.92 -11.82
C VAL A 14 -14.82 2.26 -10.57
N GLY A 15 -15.15 0.96 -10.64
CA GLY A 15 -15.64 0.20 -9.48
C GLY A 15 -14.61 0.15 -8.37
N PHE A 16 -13.34 -0.07 -8.70
CA PHE A 16 -12.24 -0.07 -7.73
C PHE A 16 -12.02 1.33 -7.13
N ALA A 17 -12.03 2.38 -7.95
CA ALA A 17 -11.94 3.76 -7.47
C ALA A 17 -13.09 4.10 -6.51
N ALA A 18 -14.32 3.68 -6.81
CA ALA A 18 -15.47 3.86 -5.93
C ALA A 18 -15.31 3.11 -4.60
N LEU A 19 -14.80 1.87 -4.63
CA LEU A 19 -14.50 1.09 -3.43
C LEU A 19 -13.42 1.79 -2.57
N LEU A 20 -12.35 2.28 -3.19
CA LEU A 20 -11.30 3.01 -2.48
C LEU A 20 -11.82 4.31 -1.86
N LEU A 21 -12.68 5.05 -2.57
CA LEU A 21 -13.34 6.25 -2.05
C LEU A 21 -14.23 5.93 -0.86
N GLY A 22 -15.03 4.86 -0.94
CA GLY A 22 -15.85 4.40 0.17
C GLY A 22 -15.01 4.00 1.38
N ALA A 23 -13.94 3.24 1.17
CA ALA A 23 -12.99 2.85 2.22
C ALA A 23 -12.29 4.07 2.85
N ALA A 24 -11.90 5.06 2.05
CA ALA A 24 -11.31 6.30 2.52
C ALA A 24 -12.29 7.10 3.40
N VAL A 25 -13.54 7.27 2.97
CA VAL A 25 -14.57 7.96 3.76
C VAL A 25 -14.81 7.22 5.07
N TRP A 26 -14.99 5.90 5.02
CA TRP A 26 -15.18 5.07 6.21
C TRP A 26 -14.01 5.20 7.19
N ALA A 27 -12.77 5.07 6.69
CA ALA A 27 -11.57 5.20 7.51
C ALA A 27 -11.43 6.60 8.13
N TYR A 28 -11.80 7.66 7.40
CA TYR A 28 -11.75 9.03 7.90
C TYR A 28 -12.75 9.26 9.06
N VAL A 29 -13.98 8.75 8.90
CA VAL A 29 -15.02 8.82 9.93
C VAL A 29 -14.61 8.02 11.15
N GLU A 30 -14.18 6.77 10.97
CA GLU A 30 -13.74 5.90 12.06
C GLU A 30 -12.55 6.49 12.82
N ALA A 31 -11.58 7.04 12.08
CA ALA A 31 -10.45 7.73 12.68
C ALA A 31 -10.84 8.94 13.54
N GLY A 32 -12.02 9.51 13.30
CA GLY A 32 -12.58 10.58 14.11
C GLY A 32 -13.10 10.15 15.47
N ASN A 33 -13.35 8.85 15.66
CA ASN A 33 -13.78 8.29 16.92
C ASN A 33 -12.61 8.00 17.87
N TYR A 34 -11.36 8.08 17.39
CA TYR A 34 -10.17 7.90 18.23
C TYR A 34 -9.90 9.12 19.12
N ALA A 35 -9.58 8.85 20.39
CA ALA A 35 -9.28 9.89 21.35
C ALA A 35 -7.92 10.58 21.09
N GLY A 36 -7.91 11.92 21.22
CA GLY A 36 -6.71 12.75 21.15
C GLY A 36 -6.08 12.84 19.74
N GLN A 37 -4.75 13.03 19.68
CA GLN A 37 -4.01 13.14 18.41
C GLN A 37 -3.92 11.82 17.61
N SER A 38 -4.31 10.69 18.20
CA SER A 38 -4.19 9.36 17.59
C SER A 38 -5.01 9.21 16.31
N GLY A 39 -6.10 9.98 16.16
CA GLY A 39 -6.92 9.99 14.95
C GLY A 39 -6.35 10.83 13.80
N GLY A 40 -5.36 11.68 14.05
CA GLY A 40 -4.81 12.58 13.04
C GLY A 40 -4.11 11.84 11.89
N TYR A 41 -3.26 10.88 12.23
CA TYR A 41 -2.51 10.11 11.24
C TYR A 41 -3.42 9.28 10.31
N PRO A 42 -4.36 8.45 10.81
CA PRO A 42 -5.27 7.70 9.94
C PRO A 42 -6.16 8.60 9.07
N ARG A 43 -6.55 9.80 9.55
CA ARG A 43 -7.30 10.77 8.75
C ARG A 43 -6.52 11.30 7.56
N VAL A 44 -5.24 11.62 7.74
CA VAL A 44 -4.38 12.08 6.64
C VAL A 44 -4.23 10.98 5.58
N LEU A 45 -4.00 9.73 6.02
CA LEU A 45 -3.96 8.59 5.10
C LEU A 45 -5.27 8.40 4.34
N ALA A 46 -6.40 8.51 5.03
CA ALA A 46 -7.72 8.42 4.41
C ALA A 46 -7.93 9.52 3.36
N ILE A 47 -7.49 10.75 3.62
CA ILE A 47 -7.54 11.85 2.64
C ILE A 47 -6.68 11.52 1.41
N LEU A 48 -5.43 11.08 1.61
CA LEU A 48 -4.52 10.73 0.51
C LEU A 48 -5.07 9.56 -0.34
N LEU A 49 -5.68 8.58 0.31
CA LEU A 49 -6.37 7.47 -0.36
C LEU A 49 -7.56 7.98 -1.18
N GLY A 50 -8.38 8.86 -0.61
CA GLY A 50 -9.51 9.49 -1.30
C GLY A 50 -9.08 10.31 -2.51
N LEU A 51 -8.02 11.12 -2.38
CA LEU A 51 -7.45 11.88 -3.49
C LEU A 51 -6.94 10.95 -4.60
N SER A 52 -6.24 9.88 -4.24
CA SER A 52 -5.75 8.89 -5.20
C SER A 52 -6.90 8.20 -5.95
N ALA A 53 -7.99 7.88 -5.24
CA ALA A 53 -9.19 7.30 -5.84
C ALA A 53 -9.90 8.28 -6.79
N ILE A 54 -9.99 9.57 -6.43
CA ILE A 54 -10.54 10.62 -7.31
C ILE A 54 -9.67 10.78 -8.56
N ILE A 55 -8.34 10.84 -8.41
CA ILE A 55 -7.41 10.94 -9.54
C ILE A 55 -7.55 9.74 -10.47
N LEU A 56 -7.64 8.52 -9.91
CA LEU A 56 -7.87 7.31 -10.69
C LEU A 56 -9.19 7.41 -11.48
N ALA A 57 -10.30 7.70 -10.81
CA ALA A 57 -11.60 7.85 -11.46
C ALA A 57 -11.58 8.92 -12.57
N ALA A 58 -10.98 10.08 -12.31
CA ALA A 58 -10.86 11.16 -13.28
C ALA A 58 -10.06 10.71 -14.52
N ARG A 59 -8.90 10.08 -14.34
CA ARG A 59 -8.09 9.55 -15.46
C ARG A 59 -8.86 8.54 -16.31
N THR A 60 -9.57 7.63 -15.66
CA THR A 60 -10.36 6.59 -16.33
C THR A 60 -11.56 7.17 -17.09
N LEU A 61 -12.23 8.18 -16.52
CA LEU A 61 -13.36 8.86 -17.17
C LEU A 61 -12.93 9.77 -18.32
N MET A 62 -11.77 10.41 -18.22
CA MET A 62 -11.19 11.26 -19.26
C MET A 62 -10.57 10.46 -20.42
N GLY A 63 -10.63 9.13 -20.39
CA GLY A 63 -10.05 8.28 -21.44
C GLY A 63 -8.52 8.30 -21.48
N ALA A 64 -7.86 8.79 -20.43
CA ALA A 64 -6.40 8.78 -20.29
C ALA A 64 -5.85 7.41 -19.84
N SER A 65 -6.72 6.41 -19.68
CA SER A 65 -6.37 5.01 -19.46
C SER A 65 -6.03 4.33 -20.80
N ALA A 66 -5.10 3.36 -20.77
CA ALA A 66 -4.68 2.60 -21.95
C ALA A 66 -5.87 1.89 -22.66
N PRO A 67 -5.71 1.48 -23.94
CA PRO A 67 -6.80 0.98 -24.79
C PRO A 67 -7.72 -0.03 -24.11
N ASP A 68 -9.03 0.07 -24.38
CA ASP A 68 -10.13 -0.69 -23.75
C ASP A 68 -10.02 -2.22 -23.94
N ASP A 69 -9.10 -2.67 -24.79
CA ASP A 69 -8.80 -4.08 -25.09
C ASP A 69 -7.82 -4.72 -24.06
N ALA A 70 -7.21 -3.91 -23.20
CA ALA A 70 -6.37 -4.40 -22.10
C ALA A 70 -7.25 -5.01 -21.00
N ARG A 71 -7.03 -6.28 -20.65
CA ARG A 71 -7.83 -6.98 -19.63
C ARG A 71 -7.34 -6.56 -18.24
N LEU A 72 -8.24 -6.47 -17.26
CA LEU A 72 -7.87 -6.13 -15.88
C LEU A 72 -6.89 -7.17 -15.29
N PHE A 73 -7.05 -8.44 -15.68
CA PHE A 73 -6.22 -9.56 -15.27
C PHE A 73 -5.45 -10.14 -16.46
N ASP A 74 -4.46 -9.40 -16.97
CA ASP A 74 -3.52 -9.95 -17.96
C ASP A 74 -2.68 -11.10 -17.35
N HIS A 75 -2.37 -11.00 -16.04
CA HIS A 75 -1.59 -12.01 -15.30
C HIS A 75 -2.21 -12.33 -13.93
N PRO A 76 -3.31 -13.11 -13.87
CA PRO A 76 -4.01 -13.40 -12.61
C PRO A 76 -3.12 -14.08 -11.56
N GLY A 77 -2.14 -14.89 -11.98
CA GLY A 77 -1.18 -15.50 -11.06
C GLY A 77 -0.32 -14.47 -10.32
N ARG A 78 0.16 -13.42 -11.01
CA ARG A 78 0.93 -12.34 -10.38
C ARG A 78 0.07 -11.53 -9.41
N PHE A 79 -1.20 -11.34 -9.74
CA PHE A 79 -2.16 -10.69 -8.84
C PHE A 79 -2.35 -11.49 -7.54
N VAL A 80 -2.60 -12.80 -7.65
CA VAL A 80 -2.77 -13.68 -6.47
C VAL A 80 -1.50 -13.70 -5.61
N VAL A 81 -0.32 -13.76 -6.24
CA VAL A 81 0.96 -13.68 -5.52
C VAL A 81 1.12 -12.34 -4.80
N GLY A 82 0.80 -11.22 -5.47
CA GLY A 82 0.84 -9.89 -4.85
C GLY A 82 -0.10 -9.78 -3.65
N LEU A 83 -1.33 -10.28 -3.77
CA LEU A 83 -2.30 -10.31 -2.68
C LEU A 83 -1.82 -11.20 -1.52
N GLY A 84 -1.28 -12.38 -1.83
CA GLY A 84 -0.70 -13.28 -0.84
C GLY A 84 0.48 -12.66 -0.11
N MET A 85 1.33 -11.90 -0.81
CA MET A 85 2.45 -11.17 -0.20
C MET A 85 1.98 -10.07 0.77
N ILE A 86 0.87 -9.39 0.49
CA ILE A 86 0.29 -8.40 1.42
C ILE A 86 -0.14 -9.10 2.71
N PHE A 87 -0.86 -10.22 2.61
CA PHE A 87 -1.29 -10.98 3.79
C PHE A 87 -0.10 -11.50 4.59
N LEU A 88 0.89 -12.07 3.90
CA LEU A 88 2.12 -12.56 4.52
C LEU A 88 2.89 -11.45 5.23
N TYR A 89 2.97 -10.26 4.63
CA TYR A 89 3.59 -9.09 5.24
C TYR A 89 2.91 -8.68 6.54
N VAL A 90 1.58 -8.60 6.56
CA VAL A 90 0.81 -8.25 7.76
C VAL A 90 1.10 -9.25 8.90
N VAL A 91 1.06 -10.55 8.60
CA VAL A 91 1.36 -11.59 9.60
C VAL A 91 2.83 -11.54 10.05
N ALA A 92 3.75 -11.27 9.13
CA ALA A 92 5.18 -11.23 9.43
C ALA A 92 5.55 -10.06 10.36
N ILE A 93 4.82 -8.93 10.29
CA ILE A 93 5.03 -7.79 11.19
C ILE A 93 4.83 -8.19 12.66
N ASP A 94 3.80 -8.99 12.95
CA ASP A 94 3.50 -9.42 14.32
C ASP A 94 4.52 -10.42 14.87
N VAL A 95 5.22 -11.15 14.00
CA VAL A 95 6.18 -12.20 14.38
C VAL A 95 7.62 -11.69 14.45
N VAL A 96 8.02 -10.87 13.48
CA VAL A 96 9.43 -10.47 13.24
C VAL A 96 9.66 -8.97 13.46
N GLY A 97 8.59 -8.18 13.54
CA GLY A 97 8.63 -6.72 13.66
C GLY A 97 8.51 -6.00 12.32
N TYR A 98 8.70 -4.69 12.30
CA TYR A 98 8.29 -3.85 11.18
C TYR A 98 9.29 -3.77 10.02
N ILE A 99 10.59 -3.57 10.30
CA ILE A 99 11.59 -3.18 9.31
C ILE A 99 11.94 -4.35 8.39
N LEU A 100 12.22 -5.53 8.95
CA LEU A 100 12.67 -6.67 8.13
C LEU A 100 11.59 -7.15 7.14
N PRO A 101 10.33 -7.38 7.54
CA PRO A 101 9.25 -7.70 6.61
C PRO A 101 9.01 -6.59 5.59
N SER A 102 9.09 -5.32 5.99
CA SER A 102 8.89 -4.20 5.05
C SER A 102 9.98 -4.11 3.99
N LEU A 103 11.23 -4.45 4.34
CA LEU A 103 12.35 -4.45 3.41
C LEU A 103 12.22 -5.62 2.41
N ILE A 104 11.86 -6.81 2.89
CA ILE A 104 11.55 -7.97 2.05
C ILE A 104 10.36 -7.67 1.14
N PHE A 105 9.30 -7.06 1.66
CA PHE A 105 8.10 -6.73 0.89
C PHE A 105 8.39 -5.66 -0.17
N GLY A 106 9.02 -4.55 0.24
CA GLY A 106 9.34 -3.41 -0.61
C GLY A 106 10.29 -3.73 -1.76
N ILE A 107 11.16 -4.75 -1.59
CA ILE A 107 12.05 -5.23 -2.65
C ILE A 107 11.41 -6.41 -3.42
N GLY A 108 10.85 -7.36 -2.68
CA GLY A 108 10.36 -8.63 -3.21
C GLY A 108 9.19 -8.47 -4.16
N VAL A 109 8.21 -7.62 -3.84
CA VAL A 109 7.03 -7.40 -4.69
C VAL A 109 7.41 -6.78 -6.05
N PRO A 110 8.19 -5.67 -6.11
CA PRO A 110 8.68 -5.15 -7.38
C PRO A 110 9.48 -6.16 -8.19
N MET A 111 10.36 -6.94 -7.55
CA MET A 111 11.14 -7.98 -8.24
C MET A 111 10.25 -9.10 -8.82
N LEU A 112 9.24 -9.55 -8.07
CA LEU A 112 8.23 -10.53 -8.52
C LEU A 112 7.41 -10.00 -9.70
N LEU A 113 7.13 -8.70 -9.72
CA LEU A 113 6.42 -8.02 -10.81
C LEU A 113 7.31 -7.75 -12.03
N GLY A 114 8.62 -7.99 -11.92
CA GLY A 114 9.58 -7.87 -13.03
C GLY A 114 10.46 -6.61 -13.00
N TYR A 115 10.34 -5.76 -11.99
CA TYR A 115 11.22 -4.60 -11.81
C TYR A 115 12.56 -5.04 -11.21
N ARG A 116 13.64 -4.95 -11.98
CA ARG A 116 14.97 -5.47 -11.59
C ARG A 116 16.04 -4.41 -11.35
N HIS A 117 15.68 -3.13 -11.29
CA HIS A 117 16.63 -2.04 -11.06
C HIS A 117 16.90 -1.83 -9.57
N LEU A 118 17.67 -2.74 -8.97
CA LEU A 118 18.02 -2.71 -7.54
C LEU A 118 18.70 -1.41 -7.11
N GLN A 119 19.48 -0.78 -7.99
CA GLN A 119 20.17 0.49 -7.71
C GLN A 119 19.22 1.65 -7.41
N LEU A 120 18.03 1.65 -8.03
CA LEU A 120 16.98 2.63 -7.75
C LEU A 120 16.03 2.15 -6.65
N LEU A 121 15.76 0.85 -6.62
CA LEU A 121 14.83 0.26 -5.66
C LEU A 121 15.33 0.36 -4.22
N LEU A 122 16.60 0.01 -3.99
CA LEU A 122 17.19 -0.03 -2.66
C LEU A 122 17.15 1.33 -1.93
N PRO A 123 17.65 2.45 -2.52
CA PRO A 123 17.60 3.75 -1.85
C PRO A 123 16.17 4.25 -1.65
N VAL A 124 15.23 3.92 -2.55
CA VAL A 124 13.82 4.29 -2.37
C VAL A 124 13.19 3.55 -1.19
N VAL A 125 13.38 2.22 -1.11
CA VAL A 125 12.85 1.41 -0.01
C VAL A 125 13.48 1.84 1.31
N ILE A 126 14.81 1.98 1.37
CA ILE A 126 15.50 2.43 2.58
C ILE A 126 15.04 3.83 2.98
N GLY A 127 14.96 4.76 2.03
CA GLY A 127 14.52 6.14 2.28
C GLY A 127 13.10 6.20 2.84
N ILE A 128 12.18 5.40 2.31
CA ILE A 128 10.80 5.29 2.82
C ILE A 128 10.79 4.70 4.24
N LEU A 129 11.58 3.65 4.52
CA LEU A 129 11.64 3.05 5.85
C LEU A 129 12.21 4.03 6.88
N VAL A 130 13.27 4.75 6.55
CA VAL A 130 13.84 5.81 7.40
C VAL A 130 12.81 6.92 7.62
N PHE A 131 12.13 7.37 6.57
CA PHE A 131 11.09 8.39 6.68
C PHE A 131 9.95 7.95 7.62
N ILE A 132 9.44 6.73 7.44
CA ILE A 132 8.38 6.19 8.30
C ILE A 132 8.87 6.09 9.74
N TYR A 133 10.08 5.57 9.95
CA TYR A 133 10.69 5.48 11.28
C TYR A 133 10.78 6.85 11.96
N LEU A 134 11.22 7.88 11.25
CA LEU A 134 11.30 9.25 11.78
C LEU A 134 9.91 9.81 12.10
N VAL A 135 8.94 9.68 11.18
CA VAL A 135 7.57 10.17 11.42
C VAL A 135 6.96 9.49 12.63
N PHE A 136 7.07 8.16 12.75
CA PHE A 136 6.42 7.43 13.83
C PHE A 136 7.13 7.56 15.17
N LYS A 137 8.46 7.41 15.17
CA LYS A 137 9.24 7.43 16.42
C LYS A 137 9.48 8.86 16.91
N VAL A 138 9.78 9.80 16.01
CA VAL A 138 10.17 11.17 16.38
C VAL A 138 8.99 12.13 16.37
N MET A 139 8.17 12.16 15.31
CA MET A 139 7.05 13.11 15.27
C MET A 139 5.82 12.64 16.03
N LEU A 140 5.50 11.34 15.99
CA LEU A 140 4.29 10.78 16.59
C LEU A 140 4.54 10.13 17.96
N GLU A 141 5.80 9.97 18.37
CA GLU A 141 6.21 9.30 19.62
C GLU A 141 5.53 7.93 19.84
N ARG A 142 5.23 7.22 18.73
CA ARG A 142 4.58 5.92 18.77
C ARG A 142 5.61 4.80 18.60
N PRO A 143 5.58 3.76 19.46
CA PRO A 143 6.45 2.61 19.28
C PRO A 143 6.03 1.86 18.02
N LEU A 144 7.00 1.58 17.15
CA LEU A 144 6.85 0.60 16.09
C LEU A 144 6.89 -0.81 16.71
N PRO A 145 6.29 -1.82 16.05
CA PRO A 145 6.41 -3.21 16.47
C PRO A 145 7.90 -3.57 16.69
N PRO A 146 8.25 -4.09 17.87
CA PRO A 146 9.64 -4.39 18.21
C PRO A 146 10.21 -5.35 17.18
N ASP A 147 11.32 -4.96 16.59
CA ASP A 147 11.96 -5.73 15.53
C ASP A 147 13.03 -6.64 16.10
N VAL A 148 13.23 -7.80 15.48
CA VAL A 148 14.37 -8.67 15.78
C VAL A 148 15.70 -7.91 15.58
N LEU A 149 15.70 -6.88 14.72
CA LEU A 149 16.84 -5.99 14.48
C LEU A 149 17.01 -4.85 15.48
N ASP A 150 16.12 -4.69 16.48
CA ASP A 150 16.17 -3.56 17.43
C ASP A 150 17.51 -3.45 18.16
N GLY A 151 18.15 -4.59 18.46
CA GLY A 151 19.48 -4.61 19.09
C GLY A 151 20.57 -4.00 18.21
N VAL A 152 20.49 -4.20 16.88
CA VAL A 152 21.43 -3.64 15.91
C VAL A 152 21.11 -2.16 15.66
N LEU A 153 19.83 -1.82 15.56
CA LEU A 153 19.39 -0.44 15.31
C LEU A 153 19.81 0.50 16.45
N ARG A 154 19.70 0.08 17.71
CA ARG A 154 20.17 0.86 18.87
C ARG A 154 21.69 1.06 18.93
N ALA A 155 22.46 0.22 18.24
CA ALA A 155 23.91 0.36 18.20
C ALA A 155 24.38 1.37 17.13
N ILE A 156 23.50 1.71 16.17
CA ILE A 156 23.81 2.55 15.00
C ILE A 156 23.08 3.90 15.05
N LEU A 157 21.90 3.96 15.69
CA LEU A 157 21.04 5.14 15.87
C LEU A 157 20.91 5.52 17.34
#